data_AF-A0A222WMD5-F1
#
_entry.id   AF-A0A222WMD5-F1
#
_cell.length_a   1.000
_cell.length_b   1.000
_cell.length_c   1.000
_cell.angle_alpha   90.00
_cell.angle_beta   90.00
_cell.angle_gamma   90.00
#
_symmetry.space_group_name_H-M   'P 1'
#
loop_
_entity.id
_entity.type
_entity.pdbx_description
1 polymer ?
#
loop_
_entity_poly.entity_id
_entity_poly.type
_entity_poly.pdbx_seq_one_letter_code
_entity_poly.pdbx_strand_id
1 'polypeptide(L)'
;MEFQKLCPLVETRIKTGLNTDMYDMVQRNEIDMIYFLDQKIYRPEWVKIIERPEPMVFVASSEHPLTQEKNVRVETILKESLVLTEKGYSYRYDLEQILAAQGYELHPVLEIGNTDIILKFLLNNVGISFLPFFVVRELVDAGKLSIINTDCVSIQMWSQLAYHKNKWITPQMQRFMDTMKKHASK
;
A
#
# COMPACT_ATOMS: atom_id res chain seq x y z
N MET A 1 10.78 -7.07 -13.75
CA MET A 1 11.77 -7.49 -14.79
C MET A 1 11.88 -9.00 -14.99
N GLU A 2 11.66 -9.87 -13.98
CA GLU A 2 11.75 -11.34 -14.16
C GLU A 2 10.79 -11.89 -15.22
N PHE A 3 9.51 -11.48 -15.21
CA PHE A 3 8.53 -11.93 -16.19
C PHE A 3 8.92 -11.63 -17.64
N GLN A 4 9.41 -10.42 -17.95
CA GLN A 4 9.87 -10.06 -19.29
C GLN A 4 11.07 -10.92 -19.74
N LYS A 5 11.94 -11.34 -18.82
CA LYS A 5 13.03 -12.28 -19.16
C LYS A 5 12.50 -13.68 -19.51
N LEU A 6 11.45 -14.13 -18.82
CA LEU A 6 10.81 -15.43 -19.07
C LEU A 6 9.91 -15.43 -20.33
N CYS A 7 9.38 -14.26 -20.70
CA CYS A 7 8.42 -14.05 -21.78
C CYS A 7 8.78 -12.81 -22.61
N PRO A 8 9.92 -12.81 -23.35
CA PRO A 8 10.47 -11.59 -23.97
C PRO A 8 9.63 -11.01 -25.10
N LEU A 9 8.81 -11.83 -25.74
CA LEU A 9 7.91 -11.41 -26.83
C LEU A 9 6.54 -10.91 -26.34
N VAL A 10 6.29 -10.95 -25.03
CA VAL A 10 5.00 -10.51 -24.46
C VAL A 10 5.05 -9.01 -24.18
N GLU A 11 4.25 -8.26 -24.92
CA GLU A 11 3.97 -6.86 -24.60
C GLU A 11 3.13 -6.79 -23.31
N THR A 12 3.66 -6.12 -22.28
CA THR A 12 2.95 -5.93 -21.01
C THR A 12 2.51 -4.47 -20.91
N ARG A 13 1.21 -4.25 -20.68
CA ARG A 13 0.65 -2.92 -20.43
C ARG A 13 0.20 -2.82 -18.98
N ILE A 14 0.64 -1.77 -18.29
CA ILE A 14 0.25 -1.48 -16.91
C ILE A 14 -0.63 -0.25 -16.93
N LYS A 15 -1.80 -0.34 -16.31
CA LYS A 15 -2.69 0.78 -16.08
C LYS A 15 -2.82 1.00 -14.58
N THR A 16 -2.65 2.24 -14.16
CA THR A 16 -2.81 2.70 -12.77
C THR A 16 -4.01 3.62 -12.69
N GLY A 17 -4.78 3.53 -11.62
CA GLY A 17 -5.95 4.36 -11.40
C GLY A 17 -6.62 4.00 -10.09
N LEU A 18 -7.76 4.63 -9.82
CA LEU A 18 -8.55 4.34 -8.64
C LEU A 18 -9.08 2.91 -8.68
N ASN A 19 -9.17 2.30 -7.51
CA ASN A 19 -9.66 0.93 -7.35
C ASN A 19 -11.02 0.71 -8.05
N THR A 20 -11.96 1.66 -7.92
CA THR A 20 -13.29 1.60 -8.55
C THR A 20 -13.21 1.46 -10.07
N ASP A 21 -12.38 2.28 -10.71
CA ASP A 21 -12.25 2.29 -12.17
C ASP A 21 -11.61 0.99 -12.66
N MET A 22 -10.61 0.51 -11.93
CA MET A 22 -9.92 -0.73 -12.27
C MET A 22 -10.85 -1.95 -12.10
N TYR A 23 -11.73 -1.93 -11.11
CA TYR A 23 -12.73 -2.99 -10.91
C TYR A 23 -13.68 -3.09 -12.11
N ASP A 24 -14.18 -1.96 -12.59
CA ASP A 24 -15.04 -1.90 -13.77
C ASP A 24 -14.32 -2.41 -15.03
N MET A 25 -13.04 -2.07 -15.19
CA MET A 25 -12.24 -2.54 -16.32
C MET A 25 -12.02 -4.05 -16.31
N VAL A 26 -11.82 -4.68 -15.13
CA VAL A 26 -11.77 -6.15 -15.02
C VAL A 26 -13.11 -6.75 -15.44
N GLN A 27 -14.23 -6.16 -14.99
CA GLN A 27 -15.56 -6.65 -15.30
C GLN A 27 -15.89 -6.53 -16.80
N ARG A 28 -15.44 -5.46 -17.45
CA ARG A 28 -15.58 -5.23 -18.90
C ARG A 28 -14.53 -5.96 -19.74
N ASN A 29 -13.66 -6.75 -19.10
CA ASN A 29 -12.58 -7.50 -19.75
C ASN A 29 -11.57 -6.59 -20.50
N GLU A 30 -11.45 -5.32 -20.09
CA GLU A 30 -10.52 -4.33 -20.64
C GLU A 30 -9.10 -4.50 -20.10
N ILE A 31 -8.97 -5.08 -18.90
CA ILE A 31 -7.70 -5.53 -18.33
C ILE A 31 -7.76 -7.01 -17.99
N ASP A 32 -6.60 -7.68 -18.04
CA ASP A 32 -6.51 -9.12 -17.81
C ASP A 32 -6.59 -9.50 -16.33
N MET A 33 -5.93 -8.71 -15.48
CA MET A 33 -5.80 -8.92 -14.05
C MET A 33 -5.71 -7.57 -13.36
N ILE A 34 -6.09 -7.53 -12.09
CA ILE A 34 -5.94 -6.36 -11.22
C ILE A 34 -5.10 -6.72 -10.00
N TYR A 35 -4.13 -5.86 -9.68
CA TYR A 35 -3.39 -5.89 -8.44
C TYR A 35 -3.67 -4.62 -7.65
N PHE A 36 -4.08 -4.75 -6.39
CA PHE A 36 -4.50 -3.61 -5.57
C PHE A 36 -4.23 -3.85 -4.08
N LEU A 37 -4.14 -2.76 -3.33
CA LEU A 37 -4.00 -2.74 -1.87
C LEU A 37 -5.27 -2.16 -1.27
N ASP A 38 -6.00 -2.96 -0.52
CA ASP A 38 -7.28 -2.56 0.09
C ASP A 38 -7.64 -3.53 1.23
N GLN A 39 -8.77 -3.29 1.89
CA GLN A 39 -9.43 -4.31 2.69
C GLN A 39 -9.71 -5.57 1.87
N LYS A 40 -10.01 -6.69 2.55
CA LYS A 40 -10.38 -7.92 1.84
C LYS A 40 -11.66 -7.71 1.04
N ILE A 41 -11.55 -7.75 -0.28
CA ILE A 41 -12.69 -7.59 -1.18
C ILE A 41 -13.05 -8.94 -1.78
N TYR A 42 -14.28 -9.40 -1.56
CA TYR A 42 -14.79 -10.63 -2.16
C TYR A 42 -15.87 -10.30 -3.17
N ARG A 43 -15.66 -10.73 -4.43
CA ARG A 43 -16.62 -10.59 -5.52
C ARG A 43 -16.85 -11.96 -6.17
N PRO A 44 -18.10 -12.41 -6.38
CA PRO A 44 -18.40 -13.69 -7.02
C PRO A 44 -17.88 -13.82 -8.45
N GLU A 45 -17.55 -12.69 -9.08
CA GLU A 45 -17.03 -12.61 -10.45
C GLU A 45 -15.50 -12.74 -10.49
N TRP A 46 -14.81 -12.77 -9.35
CA TRP A 46 -13.36 -12.75 -9.29
C TRP A 46 -12.77 -14.08 -8.84
N VAL A 47 -11.65 -14.44 -9.46
CA VAL A 47 -10.76 -15.48 -8.99
C VAL A 47 -9.54 -14.81 -8.38
N LYS A 48 -9.33 -14.98 -7.06
CA LYS A 48 -8.14 -14.47 -6.36
C LYS A 48 -6.96 -15.41 -6.54
N ILE A 49 -5.81 -14.81 -6.82
CA ILE A 49 -4.54 -15.48 -7.11
C ILE A 49 -3.53 -15.23 -6.01
N ILE A 50 -3.55 -14.03 -5.44
CA ILE A 50 -2.73 -13.60 -4.31
C ILE A 50 -3.64 -12.86 -3.35
N GLU A 51 -3.47 -13.13 -2.06
CA GLU A 51 -4.06 -12.37 -0.96
C GLU A 51 -3.03 -12.39 0.17
N ARG A 52 -2.36 -11.26 0.41
CA ARG A 52 -1.27 -11.13 1.38
C ARG A 52 -1.56 -9.99 2.35
N PRO A 53 -1.41 -10.20 3.67
CA PRO A 53 -1.55 -9.11 4.64
C PRO A 53 -0.38 -8.13 4.52
N GLU A 54 -0.71 -6.85 4.52
CA GLU A 54 0.25 -5.74 4.51
C GLU A 54 -0.02 -4.83 5.71
N PRO A 55 0.86 -4.82 6.73
CA PRO A 55 0.69 -3.94 7.87
C PRO A 55 0.97 -2.49 7.45
N MET A 56 0.16 -1.59 7.99
CA MET A 56 0.35 -0.16 7.85
C MET A 56 1.08 0.39 9.08
N VAL A 57 2.01 1.32 8.89
CA VAL A 57 2.87 1.83 9.95
C VAL A 57 3.00 3.34 9.90
N PHE A 58 3.08 3.96 11.09
CA PHE A 58 3.62 5.31 11.20
C PHE A 58 5.14 5.28 11.08
N VAL A 59 5.69 6.17 10.26
CA VAL A 59 7.10 6.15 9.87
C VAL A 59 7.63 7.56 9.73
N ALA A 60 8.86 7.76 10.19
CA ALA A 60 9.58 9.02 10.09
C ALA A 60 11.07 8.78 9.83
N SER A 61 11.84 9.86 9.68
CA SER A 61 13.30 9.76 9.72
C SER A 61 13.76 9.05 10.99
N SER A 62 14.80 8.24 10.90
CA SER A 62 15.48 7.65 12.07
C SER A 62 16.01 8.71 13.05
N GLU A 63 16.20 9.95 12.59
CA GLU A 63 16.62 11.10 13.38
C GLU A 63 15.45 11.81 14.08
N HIS A 64 14.20 11.44 13.77
CA HIS A 64 13.02 12.09 14.35
C HIS A 64 12.87 11.70 15.84
N PRO A 65 12.64 12.65 16.77
CA PRO A 65 12.62 12.38 18.22
C PRO A 65 11.70 11.24 18.64
N LEU A 66 10.47 11.21 18.10
CA LEU A 66 9.47 10.17 18.44
C LEU A 66 9.89 8.74 18.04
N THR A 67 10.90 8.56 17.19
CA THR A 67 11.39 7.22 16.84
C THR A 67 12.25 6.59 17.92
N GLN A 68 12.72 7.40 18.88
CA GLN A 68 13.51 6.94 20.03
C GLN A 68 12.62 6.58 21.23
N GLU A 69 11.32 6.86 21.15
CA GLU A 69 10.35 6.57 22.19
C GLU A 69 9.72 5.19 22.02
N LYS A 70 9.48 4.50 23.14
CA LYS A 70 8.98 3.12 23.12
C LYS A 70 7.47 2.99 23.06
N ASN A 71 6.70 4.03 23.39
CA ASN A 71 5.24 3.97 23.38
C ASN A 71 4.67 5.38 23.19
N VAL A 72 4.62 5.79 21.93
CA VAL A 72 4.17 7.12 21.53
C VAL A 72 2.65 7.12 21.43
N ARG A 73 2.00 7.99 22.20
CA ARG A 73 0.55 8.17 22.04
C ARG A 73 0.24 8.68 20.66
N VAL A 74 -0.80 8.15 20.03
CA VAL A 74 -1.24 8.60 18.70
C VAL A 74 -1.50 10.11 18.69
N GLU A 75 -2.06 10.66 19.77
CA GLU A 75 -2.26 12.10 19.93
C GLU A 75 -0.97 12.92 19.79
N THR A 76 0.17 12.39 20.24
CA THR A 76 1.48 13.05 20.07
C THR A 76 1.87 13.07 18.59
N ILE A 77 1.67 11.96 17.88
CA ILE A 77 1.92 11.89 16.43
C ILE A 77 1.03 12.89 15.67
N LEU A 78 -0.23 13.04 16.07
CA LEU A 78 -1.18 13.95 15.43
C LEU A 78 -0.84 15.44 15.63
N LYS A 79 0.02 15.76 16.60
CA LYS A 79 0.53 17.13 16.83
C LYS A 79 1.77 17.45 15.98
N GLU A 80 2.38 16.45 15.36
CA GLU A 80 3.53 16.63 14.48
C GLU A 80 3.12 16.99 13.05
N SER A 81 4.10 17.38 12.24
CA SER A 81 3.86 17.62 10.81
C SER A 81 3.58 16.31 10.08
N LEU A 82 2.33 16.10 9.67
CA LEU A 82 1.92 14.89 8.93
C LEU A 82 2.03 15.10 7.42
N VAL A 83 2.79 14.22 6.75
CA VAL A 83 2.90 14.13 5.28
C VAL A 83 2.23 12.85 4.83
N LEU A 84 1.03 12.94 4.27
CA LEU A 84 0.16 11.78 4.04
C LEU A 84 -0.21 11.64 2.57
N THR A 85 -0.73 10.48 2.20
CA THR A 85 -1.35 10.30 0.90
C THR A 85 -2.64 11.12 0.79
N GLU A 86 -3.00 11.47 -0.44
CA GLU A 86 -4.29 12.12 -0.73
C GLU A 86 -5.48 11.28 -0.26
N LYS A 87 -6.61 11.96 -0.07
CA LYS A 87 -7.88 11.31 0.24
C LYS A 87 -8.29 10.38 -0.91
N GLY A 88 -8.92 9.25 -0.56
CA GLY A 88 -9.35 8.22 -1.52
C GLY A 88 -8.48 6.97 -1.54
N TYR A 89 -7.31 6.98 -0.90
CA TYR A 89 -6.57 5.76 -0.60
C TYR A 89 -7.26 4.99 0.53
N SER A 90 -7.46 3.68 0.34
CA SER A 90 -8.16 2.79 1.28
C SER A 90 -7.62 2.87 2.71
N TYR A 91 -6.29 2.82 2.86
CA TYR A 91 -5.66 2.90 4.17
C TYR A 91 -5.67 4.31 4.78
N ARG A 92 -5.75 5.36 3.97
CA ARG A 92 -5.94 6.73 4.47
C ARG A 92 -7.34 6.87 5.07
N TYR A 93 -8.35 6.34 4.38
CA TYR A 93 -9.71 6.31 4.88
C TYR A 93 -9.82 5.53 6.19
N ASP A 94 -9.25 4.33 6.27
CA ASP A 94 -9.29 3.52 7.48
C ASP A 94 -8.60 4.19 8.68
N LEU A 95 -7.48 4.88 8.44
CA LEU A 95 -6.82 5.67 9.48
C LEU A 95 -7.74 6.80 9.97
N GLU A 96 -8.38 7.54 9.07
CA GLU A 96 -9.35 8.58 9.42
C GLU A 96 -10.51 8.01 10.25
N GLN A 97 -11.06 6.85 9.87
CA GLN A 97 -12.17 6.23 10.62
C GLN A 97 -11.76 5.80 12.03
N ILE A 98 -10.58 5.18 12.18
CA ILE A 98 -10.08 4.74 13.49
C ILE A 98 -9.84 5.94 14.40
N LEU A 99 -9.23 7.00 13.88
CA LEU A 99 -8.95 8.21 14.65
C LEU A 99 -10.24 8.95 15.02
N ALA A 100 -11.19 9.05 14.08
CA ALA A 100 -12.49 9.67 14.34
C ALA A 100 -13.28 8.93 15.42
N ALA A 101 -13.23 7.59 15.43
CA ALA A 101 -13.87 6.78 16.48
C ALA A 101 -13.26 7.02 17.88
N GLN A 102 -12.03 7.53 17.95
CA GLN A 102 -11.34 7.93 19.18
C GLN A 102 -11.50 9.42 19.51
N GLY A 103 -12.23 10.19 18.69
CA GLY A 103 -12.43 11.62 18.87
C GLY A 103 -11.29 12.49 18.32
N TYR A 104 -10.44 11.93 17.45
CA TYR A 104 -9.33 12.64 16.81
C TYR A 104 -9.63 12.96 15.34
N GLU A 105 -9.00 14.02 14.83
CA GLU A 105 -9.03 14.41 13.42
C GLU A 105 -7.60 14.49 12.85
N LEU A 106 -7.45 14.19 11.56
CA LEU A 106 -6.17 14.28 10.85
C LEU A 106 -6.02 15.65 10.16
N HIS A 107 -4.94 16.34 10.48
CA HIS A 107 -4.58 17.61 9.84
C HIS A 107 -3.20 17.50 9.15
N PRO A 108 -3.11 16.88 7.96
CA PRO A 108 -1.86 16.84 7.22
C PRO A 108 -1.41 18.22 6.78
N VAL A 109 -0.12 18.50 6.92
CA VAL A 109 0.51 19.71 6.36
C VAL A 109 0.73 19.56 4.86
N LEU A 110 0.78 18.33 4.37
CA LEU A 110 1.00 18.00 2.96
C LEU A 110 0.32 16.69 2.59
N GLU A 111 -0.39 16.70 1.46
CA GLU A 111 -1.07 15.54 0.87
C GLU A 111 -0.49 15.25 -0.53
N ILE A 112 -0.01 14.03 -0.78
CA ILE A 112 0.65 13.66 -2.04
C ILE A 112 0.21 12.28 -2.52
N GLY A 113 -0.25 12.17 -3.77
CA GLY A 113 -0.63 10.89 -4.40
C GLY A 113 0.52 9.96 -4.80
N ASN A 114 1.77 10.30 -4.46
CA ASN A 114 2.97 9.52 -4.80
C ASN A 114 3.82 9.25 -3.55
N THR A 115 3.89 7.98 -3.17
CA THR A 115 4.64 7.53 -1.99
C THR A 115 6.13 7.79 -2.09
N ASP A 116 6.75 7.70 -3.28
CA ASP A 116 8.18 7.98 -3.46
C ASP A 116 8.53 9.43 -3.13
N ILE A 117 7.60 10.36 -3.38
CA ILE A 117 7.77 11.77 -3.00
C ILE A 117 7.66 11.91 -1.47
N ILE A 118 6.68 11.24 -0.85
CA ILE A 118 6.56 11.21 0.63
C ILE A 118 7.85 10.71 1.27
N LEU A 119 8.44 9.61 0.75
CA LEU A 119 9.70 9.07 1.27
C LEU A 119 10.84 10.09 1.21
N LYS A 120 10.90 10.94 0.18
CA LYS A 120 11.91 12.01 0.10
C LYS A 120 11.73 13.04 1.21
N PHE A 121 10.50 13.41 1.58
CA PHE A 121 10.27 14.31 2.72
C PHE A 121 10.75 13.67 4.02
N LEU A 122 10.37 12.41 4.27
CA LEU A 122 10.78 11.70 5.47
C LEU A 122 12.31 11.56 5.57
N LEU A 123 12.99 11.24 4.47
CA LEU A 123 14.45 11.13 4.44
C LEU A 123 15.18 12.46 4.69
N ASN A 124 14.51 13.60 4.47
CA ASN A 124 15.02 14.93 4.84
C ASN A 124 14.55 15.38 6.23
N ASN A 125 14.10 14.42 7.07
CA ASN A 125 13.58 14.67 8.41
C ASN A 125 12.37 15.63 8.44
N VAL A 126 11.53 15.57 7.41
CA VAL A 126 10.30 16.38 7.34
C VAL A 126 9.10 15.50 7.67
N GLY A 127 8.68 15.60 8.93
CA GLY A 127 7.39 15.09 9.40
C GLY A 127 7.31 13.57 9.54
N ILE A 128 6.06 13.11 9.68
CA ILE A 128 5.68 11.71 9.89
C ILE A 128 4.67 11.33 8.80
N SER A 129 4.77 10.09 8.31
CA SER A 129 3.78 9.53 7.39
C SER A 129 3.14 8.26 7.93
N PHE A 130 2.09 7.82 7.26
CA PHE A 130 1.42 6.55 7.47
C PHE A 130 1.39 5.78 6.15
N LEU A 131 2.19 4.71 6.06
CA LEU A 131 2.47 4.02 4.80
C LEU A 131 2.46 2.50 4.98
N PRO A 132 2.23 1.72 3.90
CA PRO A 132 2.39 0.27 3.96
C PRO A 132 3.84 -0.09 4.27
N PHE A 133 4.05 -1.06 5.17
CA PHE A 133 5.40 -1.41 5.60
C PHE A 133 6.32 -1.84 4.44
N PHE A 134 5.78 -2.53 3.43
CA PHE A 134 6.59 -2.96 2.27
C PHE A 134 7.19 -1.78 1.49
N VAL A 135 6.56 -0.60 1.52
CA VAL A 135 7.05 0.61 0.84
C VAL A 135 8.29 1.16 1.56
N VAL A 136 8.34 1.04 2.89
CA VAL A 136 9.41 1.63 3.71
C VAL A 136 10.47 0.62 4.15
N ARG A 137 10.22 -0.68 3.97
CA ARG A 137 11.05 -1.78 4.49
C ARG A 137 12.54 -1.59 4.22
N GLU A 138 12.93 -1.36 2.96
CA GLU A 138 14.35 -1.23 2.60
C GLU A 138 15.02 -0.03 3.30
N LEU A 139 14.29 1.07 3.49
CA LEU A 139 14.80 2.26 4.16
C LEU A 139 14.87 2.11 5.69
N VAL A 140 13.96 1.32 6.26
CA VAL A 140 13.97 0.94 7.67
C VAL A 140 15.12 -0.03 7.94
N ASP A 141 15.29 -1.06 7.11
CA ASP A 141 16.39 -2.03 7.22
C ASP A 141 17.76 -1.35 7.06
N ALA A 142 17.84 -0.31 6.21
CA ALA A 142 19.02 0.53 6.06
C ALA A 142 19.23 1.55 7.20
N GLY A 143 18.34 1.60 8.20
CA GLY A 143 18.40 2.52 9.33
C GLY A 143 18.17 4.00 8.97
N LYS A 144 17.63 4.30 7.78
CA LYS A 144 17.35 5.68 7.35
C LYS A 144 16.01 6.19 7.86
N LEU A 145 14.99 5.32 7.80
CA LEU A 145 13.68 5.56 8.39
C LEU A 145 13.49 4.66 9.61
N SER A 146 12.58 5.03 10.49
CA SER A 146 12.20 4.20 11.64
C SER A 146 10.68 4.20 11.82
N ILE A 147 10.17 3.03 12.22
CA ILE A 147 8.75 2.86 12.54
C ILE A 147 8.51 3.45 13.93
N ILE A 148 7.50 4.29 14.06
CA ILE A 148 7.11 4.86 15.35
C ILE A 148 6.27 3.82 16.10
N ASN A 149 6.72 3.43 17.29
CA ASN A 149 5.95 2.53 18.13
C ASN A 149 4.82 3.30 18.83
N THR A 150 3.58 3.06 18.41
CA THR A 150 2.41 3.82 18.86
C THR A 150 1.32 2.93 19.45
N ASP A 151 0.50 3.52 20.33
CA ASP A 151 -0.72 2.92 20.87
C ASP A 151 -1.92 2.96 19.89
N CYS A 152 -1.75 3.55 18.70
CA CYS A 152 -2.76 3.50 17.65
C CYS A 152 -3.09 2.05 17.28
N VAL A 153 -4.37 1.78 17.02
CA VAL A 153 -4.83 0.47 16.54
C VAL A 153 -4.11 0.13 15.23
N SER A 154 -3.55 -1.08 15.16
CA SER A 154 -2.86 -1.55 13.96
C SER A 154 -3.85 -1.73 12.81
N ILE A 155 -3.56 -1.09 11.68
CA ILE A 155 -4.34 -1.26 10.45
C ILE A 155 -3.63 -2.29 9.57
N GLN A 156 -4.40 -3.29 9.12
CA GLN A 156 -3.93 -4.30 8.19
C GLN A 156 -4.67 -4.18 6.87
N MET A 157 -3.92 -3.97 5.80
CA MET A 157 -4.40 -4.00 4.43
C MET A 157 -4.07 -5.34 3.78
N TRP A 158 -4.55 -5.54 2.56
CA TRP A 158 -4.32 -6.76 1.80
C TRP A 158 -3.92 -6.46 0.36
N SER A 159 -2.71 -6.86 0.01
CA SER A 159 -2.26 -6.95 -1.39
C SER A 159 -3.00 -8.10 -2.06
N GLN A 160 -3.76 -7.79 -3.12
CA GLN A 160 -4.64 -8.74 -3.78
C GLN A 160 -4.39 -8.74 -5.29
N LEU A 161 -4.22 -9.92 -5.88
CA LEU A 161 -4.21 -10.13 -7.34
C LEU A 161 -5.44 -10.94 -7.71
N ALA A 162 -6.26 -10.42 -8.62
CA ALA A 162 -7.45 -11.12 -9.08
C ALA A 162 -7.68 -10.93 -10.59
N TYR A 163 -8.49 -11.82 -11.17
CA TYR A 163 -9.01 -11.68 -12.53
C TYR A 163 -10.47 -12.11 -12.58
N HIS A 164 -11.17 -11.77 -13.67
CA HIS A 164 -12.58 -12.15 -13.84
C HIS A 164 -12.75 -13.66 -14.11
N LYS A 165 -13.65 -14.36 -13.41
CA LYS A 165 -13.82 -15.82 -13.47
C LYS A 165 -14.03 -16.41 -14.88
N ASN A 166 -14.60 -15.63 -15.79
CA ASN A 166 -14.82 -16.04 -17.19
C ASN A 166 -13.63 -15.71 -18.12
N LYS A 167 -12.51 -15.23 -17.59
CA LYS A 167 -11.33 -14.86 -18.37
C LYS A 167 -10.66 -16.12 -18.92
N TRP A 168 -10.39 -16.12 -20.22
CA TRP A 168 -9.54 -17.14 -20.83
C TRP A 168 -8.09 -16.94 -20.39
N ILE A 169 -7.54 -17.91 -19.65
CA ILE A 169 -6.17 -17.84 -19.12
C ILE A 169 -5.19 -18.39 -20.16
N THR A 170 -4.33 -17.51 -20.68
CA THR A 170 -3.26 -17.91 -21.60
C THR A 170 -2.05 -18.49 -20.85
N PRO A 171 -1.17 -19.26 -21.51
CA PRO A 171 0.08 -19.73 -20.90
C PRO A 171 0.96 -18.59 -20.37
N GLN A 172 0.94 -17.42 -21.02
CA GLN A 172 1.69 -16.23 -20.63
C GLN A 172 1.11 -15.61 -19.36
N MET A 173 -0.21 -15.55 -19.25
CA MET A 173 -0.91 -15.13 -18.03
C MET A 173 -0.62 -16.08 -16.88
N GLN A 174 -0.62 -17.40 -17.12
CA GLN A 174 -0.26 -18.38 -16.09
C GLN A 174 1.17 -18.15 -15.58
N ARG A 175 2.14 -17.97 -16.47
CA ARG A 175 3.52 -17.64 -16.09
C ARG A 175 3.62 -16.33 -15.31
N PHE A 176 2.83 -15.32 -15.67
CA PHE A 176 2.77 -14.06 -14.92
C PHE A 176 2.26 -14.31 -13.49
N MET A 177 1.16 -15.02 -13.34
CA MET A 177 0.59 -15.37 -12.02
C MET A 177 1.56 -16.18 -11.16
N ASP A 178 2.26 -17.15 -11.75
CA ASP A 178 3.25 -17.97 -11.05
C ASP A 178 4.44 -17.12 -10.59
N THR A 179 4.89 -16.19 -11.44
CA THR A 179 5.94 -15.23 -11.09
C THR A 179 5.50 -14.33 -9.93
N MET A 180 4.27 -13.81 -9.98
CA MET A 180 3.74 -12.95 -8.91
C MET A 180 3.59 -13.71 -7.59
N LYS A 181 3.10 -14.97 -7.61
CA LYS A 181 2.99 -15.83 -6.42
C LYS A 181 4.34 -16.07 -5.75
N LYS A 182 5.39 -16.31 -6.54
CA LYS A 182 6.76 -16.49 -6.05
C LYS A 182 7.28 -15.27 -5.29
N HIS A 183 6.94 -14.06 -5.74
CA HIS A 183 7.35 -12.82 -5.07
C HIS A 183 6.45 -12.44 -3.89
N ALA A 184 5.17 -12.78 -3.93
CA ALA A 184 4.25 -12.56 -2.81
C ALA A 184 4.55 -13.46 -1.60
N SER A 185 5.26 -14.58 -1.81
CA SER A 185 5.64 -15.53 -0.75
C SER A 185 6.92 -15.14 0.00
N LYS A 186 7.54 -14.00 -0.33
CA LYS A 186 8.74 -13.44 0.33
C LYS A 186 8.38 -12.20 1.11
#